data_AF-A0A510DWM1-F1
#
_entry.id   AF-A0A510DWM1-F1
#
_cell.length_a   1.000
_cell.length_b   1.000
_cell.length_c   1.000
_cell.angle_alpha   90.00
_cell.angle_beta   90.00
_cell.angle_gamma   90.00
#
_symmetry.space_group_name_H-M   'P 1'
#
loop_
_entity.id
_entity.type
_entity.pdbx_description
1 polymer ?
#
loop_
_entity_poly.entity_id
_entity_poly.type
_entity_poly.pdbx_seq_one_letter_code
_entity_poly.pdbx_strand_id
1 'polypeptide(L)'
;MSTRDFKGEKIIIWPSYFLAESRSKGRRSPKIKCSLENVISVCKSLGLEPEFLQDKQFPRSRKYKGAIVVKKLQSKRKTIKLITDSLRKI
;
A
#
# COMPACT_ATOMS: atom_id res chain seq x y z
N MET A 1 -5.66 -3.09 -16.21
CA MET A 1 -5.16 -3.70 -14.95
C MET A 1 -6.31 -3.95 -13.96
N SER A 2 -6.97 -5.09 -14.11
CA SER A 2 -7.99 -5.61 -13.20
C SER A 2 -7.36 -6.38 -12.04
N THR A 3 -8.09 -6.55 -10.95
CA THR A 3 -7.65 -7.36 -9.79
C THR A 3 -7.35 -8.82 -10.17
N ARG A 4 -7.93 -9.29 -11.28
CA ARG A 4 -7.77 -10.65 -11.81
C ARG A 4 -6.41 -10.88 -12.47
N ASP A 5 -5.81 -9.85 -13.05
CA ASP A 5 -4.52 -9.91 -13.76
C ASP A 5 -3.35 -10.16 -12.78
N PHE A 6 -3.57 -9.91 -11.49
CA PHE A 6 -2.55 -10.03 -10.43
C PHE A 6 -2.63 -11.33 -9.63
N LYS A 7 -3.47 -12.28 -10.04
CA LYS A 7 -3.80 -13.48 -9.25
C LYS A 7 -2.55 -14.36 -9.05
N GLY A 8 -1.92 -14.23 -7.89
CA GLY A 8 -0.81 -15.07 -7.44
C GLY A 8 0.47 -14.27 -7.19
N GLU A 9 0.77 -13.30 -8.04
CA GLU A 9 2.09 -12.64 -8.09
C GLU A 9 2.12 -11.22 -7.53
N LYS A 10 1.03 -10.45 -7.70
CA LYS A 10 0.98 -9.05 -7.31
C LYS A 10 -0.25 -8.77 -6.43
N ILE A 11 -0.17 -7.72 -5.63
CA ILE A 11 -1.27 -7.28 -4.76
C ILE A 11 -1.47 -5.79 -4.87
N ILE A 12 -2.73 -5.38 -4.76
CA ILE A 12 -3.09 -3.97 -4.65
C ILE A 12 -3.06 -3.56 -3.18
N ILE A 13 -2.26 -2.53 -2.91
CA ILE A 13 -2.13 -1.81 -1.66
C ILE A 13 -2.70 -0.42 -1.86
N TRP A 14 -3.67 -0.05 -1.02
CA TRP A 14 -4.22 1.29 -1.04
C TRP A 14 -3.38 2.20 -0.15
N PRO A 15 -3.09 3.45 -0.53
CA PRO A 15 -2.40 4.40 0.33
C PRO A 15 -3.08 4.59 1.70
N SER A 16 -4.42 4.46 1.73
CA SER A 16 -5.24 4.49 2.93
C SER A 16 -4.85 3.44 3.99
N TYR A 17 -4.19 2.34 3.59
CA TYR A 17 -3.75 1.32 4.55
C TYR A 17 -2.72 1.84 5.55
N PHE A 18 -1.94 2.85 5.16
CA PHE A 18 -0.91 3.48 6.00
C PHE A 18 -1.32 4.91 6.42
N LEU A 19 -1.89 5.68 5.49
CA LEU A 19 -2.15 7.10 5.66
C LEU A 19 -3.47 7.42 6.39
N ALA A 20 -4.39 6.45 6.52
CA ALA A 20 -5.70 6.75 7.08
C ALA A 20 -5.67 7.09 8.59
N GLU A 21 -6.47 8.09 8.97
CA GLU A 21 -6.63 8.58 10.34
C GLU A 21 -7.16 7.51 11.31
N SER A 22 -7.95 6.55 10.82
CA SER A 22 -8.53 5.46 11.63
C SER A 22 -8.61 4.14 10.86
N ARG A 23 -8.78 3.03 11.59
CA ARG A 23 -9.02 1.70 11.00
C ARG A 23 -10.34 1.65 10.23
N SER A 24 -11.39 2.35 10.71
CA SER A 24 -12.67 2.46 10.01
C SER A 24 -12.52 3.12 8.64
N LYS A 25 -11.66 4.14 8.51
CA LYS A 25 -11.34 4.82 7.24
C LYS A 25 -10.37 4.04 6.33
N GLY A 26 -9.93 2.84 6.72
CA GLY A 26 -9.14 1.94 5.87
C GLY A 26 -7.73 1.62 6.36
N ARG A 27 -7.27 2.21 7.49
CA ARG A 27 -5.93 1.91 8.01
C ARG A 27 -5.80 0.43 8.39
N ARG A 28 -4.73 -0.21 7.92
CA ARG A 28 -4.37 -1.61 8.24
C ARG A 28 -3.05 -1.73 8.99
N SER A 29 -2.30 -0.65 9.14
CA SER A 29 -1.11 -0.54 9.96
C SER A 29 -1.39 0.20 11.29
N PRO A 30 -0.43 0.20 12.24
CA PRO A 30 -0.36 1.19 13.31
C PRO A 30 -0.31 2.62 12.73
N LYS A 31 -0.66 3.62 13.55
CA LYS A 31 -0.61 5.02 13.15
C LYS A 31 0.85 5.44 12.99
N ILE A 32 1.22 5.92 11.81
CA ILE A 32 2.57 6.38 11.44
C ILE A 32 2.40 7.68 10.65
N LYS A 33 3.26 8.67 10.89
CA LYS A 33 3.32 9.86 10.04
C LYS A 33 4.21 9.52 8.83
N CYS A 34 3.61 9.34 7.67
CA CYS A 34 4.32 9.10 6.42
C CYS A 34 3.60 9.79 5.26
N SER A 35 4.32 10.04 4.16
CA SER A 35 3.76 10.51 2.90
C SER A 35 3.57 9.35 1.92
N LEU A 36 2.80 9.57 0.84
CA LEU A 36 2.65 8.57 -0.22
C LEU A 36 3.98 8.25 -0.90
N GLU A 37 4.83 9.26 -1.07
CA GLU A 37 6.18 9.13 -1.61
C GLU A 37 7.06 8.22 -0.76
N ASN A 38 7.00 8.34 0.58
CA ASN A 38 7.72 7.46 1.49
C ASN A 38 7.28 6.00 1.31
N VAL A 39 5.98 5.75 1.14
CA VAL A 39 5.45 4.40 0.90
C VAL A 39 6.00 3.83 -0.41
N ILE A 40 6.01 4.62 -1.49
CA ILE A 40 6.56 4.17 -2.78
C ILE A 40 8.07 3.92 -2.67
N SER A 41 8.81 4.84 -2.05
CA SER A 41 10.25 4.72 -1.85
C SER A 41 10.61 3.45 -1.04
N VAL A 42 9.88 3.18 0.05
CA VAL A 42 10.03 1.96 0.83
C VAL A 42 9.69 0.72 0.02
N CYS A 43 8.63 0.74 -0.77
CA CYS A 43 8.32 -0.41 -1.65
C CYS A 43 9.43 -0.65 -2.69
N LYS A 44 10.07 0.40 -3.21
CA LYS A 44 11.22 0.29 -4.12
C LYS A 44 12.43 -0.31 -3.40
N SER A 45 12.78 0.20 -2.21
CA SER A 45 13.94 -0.29 -1.45
C SER A 45 13.78 -1.75 -1.00
N LEU A 46 12.54 -2.19 -0.79
CA LEU A 46 12.20 -3.58 -0.47
C LEU A 46 12.15 -4.51 -1.69
N GLY A 47 12.43 -4.02 -2.91
CA GLY A 47 12.40 -4.81 -4.13
C GLY A 47 10.99 -5.30 -4.51
N LEU A 48 9.94 -4.57 -4.10
CA LEU A 48 8.55 -4.97 -4.35
C LEU A 48 7.99 -4.48 -5.69
N GLU A 49 8.81 -3.87 -6.55
CA GLU A 49 8.43 -3.36 -7.87
C GLU A 49 7.12 -2.55 -7.84
N PRO A 50 7.05 -1.44 -7.09
CA PRO A 50 5.82 -0.68 -6.95
C PRO A 50 5.42 0.02 -8.24
N GLU A 51 4.18 -0.21 -8.66
CA GLU A 51 3.53 0.49 -9.77
C GLU A 51 2.37 1.33 -9.23
N PHE A 52 2.40 2.64 -9.48
CA PHE A 52 1.36 3.55 -9.01
C PHE A 52 0.29 3.75 -10.08
N LEU A 53 -0.93 3.28 -9.79
CA LEU A 53 -2.09 3.45 -10.65
C LEU A 53 -2.88 4.68 -10.19
N GLN A 54 -2.72 5.80 -10.88
CA GLN A 54 -3.34 7.08 -10.51
C GLN A 54 -4.87 7.09 -10.72
N ASP A 55 -5.36 6.32 -11.70
CA ASP A 55 -6.78 6.28 -12.09
C ASP A 55 -7.68 5.54 -11.11
N LYS A 56 -7.10 4.87 -10.10
CA LYS A 56 -7.88 4.12 -9.10
C LYS A 56 -8.26 5.01 -7.93
N GLN A 57 -9.48 4.82 -7.44
CA GLN A 57 -9.98 5.52 -6.26
C GLN A 57 -10.36 4.52 -5.15
N PHE A 58 -9.96 4.83 -3.92
CA PHE A 58 -10.31 3.99 -2.79
C PHE A 58 -11.80 4.14 -2.43
N PRO A 59 -12.61 3.07 -2.46
CA PRO A 59 -14.07 3.20 -2.32
C PRO A 59 -14.53 3.81 -0.99
N ARG A 60 -13.81 3.57 0.11
CA ARG A 60 -14.19 4.09 1.43
C ARG A 60 -13.82 5.55 1.65
N SER A 61 -12.94 6.13 0.83
CA SER A 61 -12.55 7.53 0.99
C SER A 61 -11.91 8.07 -0.29
N ARG A 62 -12.54 9.11 -0.86
CA ARG A 62 -12.04 9.84 -2.04
C ARG A 62 -10.77 10.65 -1.75
N LYS A 63 -10.39 10.83 -0.48
CA LYS A 63 -9.18 11.55 -0.04
C LYS A 63 -7.90 10.86 -0.50
N TYR A 64 -7.90 9.53 -0.59
CA TYR A 64 -6.74 8.76 -1.02
C TYR A 64 -6.89 8.42 -2.51
N LYS A 65 -6.11 9.12 -3.33
CA LYS A 65 -6.04 8.89 -4.77
C LYS A 65 -5.03 7.79 -5.09
N GLY A 66 -5.33 7.04 -6.13
CA GLY A 66 -4.50 6.00 -6.66
C GLY A 66 -4.49 4.69 -5.86
N ALA A 67 -3.82 3.71 -6.44
CA ALA A 67 -3.53 2.43 -5.84
C ALA A 67 -2.08 2.04 -6.16
N ILE A 68 -1.41 1.39 -5.22
CA ILE A 68 -0.04 0.90 -5.41
C ILE A 68 -0.15 -0.61 -5.67
N VAL A 69 0.28 -1.06 -6.82
CA VAL A 69 0.47 -2.48 -7.09
C VAL A 69 1.88 -2.85 -6.68
N VAL A 70 2.03 -3.92 -5.92
CA VAL A 70 3.34 -4.43 -5.51
C VAL A 70 3.41 -5.93 -5.70
N LYS A 71 4.63 -6.45 -5.86
CA LYS A 71 4.90 -7.89 -5.82
C LYS A 71 4.48 -8.48 -4.47
N LYS A 72 3.77 -9.60 -4.53
CA LYS A 72 3.33 -10.34 -3.35
C LYS A 72 4.49 -11.17 -2.84
N LEU A 73 4.85 -11.01 -1.58
CA LEU A 73 5.90 -11.82 -0.95
C LEU A 73 5.36 -13.21 -0.58
N GLN A 74 4.49 -13.26 0.43
CA GLN A 74 3.83 -14.50 0.88
C GLN A 74 2.34 -14.27 1.05
N SER A 75 1.98 -13.24 1.82
CA SER A 75 0.59 -12.85 2.03
C SER A 75 0.46 -11.34 2.08
N LYS A 76 -0.75 -10.85 1.75
CA LYS A 76 -1.05 -9.41 1.80
C LYS A 76 -0.74 -8.81 3.18
N ARG A 77 -1.02 -9.55 4.26
CA ARG A 77 -0.74 -9.10 5.63
C ARG A 77 0.75 -9.01 5.92
N LYS A 78 1.54 -10.00 5.48
CA LYS A 78 3.01 -9.98 5.65
C LYS A 78 3.64 -8.83 4.86
N THR A 79 3.22 -8.59 3.62
CA THR A 79 3.73 -7.46 2.83
C THR A 79 3.40 -6.12 3.49
N ILE A 80 2.16 -5.93 3.97
CA ILE A 80 1.79 -4.69 4.69
C ILE A 80 2.62 -4.52 5.96
N LYS A 81 2.82 -5.59 6.74
CA LYS A 81 3.63 -5.54 7.97
C LYS A 81 5.08 -5.14 7.65
N LEU A 82 5.67 -5.75 6.64
CA LEU A 82 7.06 -5.48 6.25
C LEU A 82 7.24 -4.03 5.78
N ILE A 83 6.33 -3.51 4.95
CA ILE A 83 6.33 -2.09 4.57
C ILE A 83 6.17 -1.18 5.80
N THR A 84 5.27 -1.53 6.71
CA THR A 84 5.05 -0.78 7.96
C THR A 84 6.30 -0.72 8.83
N ASP A 85 7.00 -1.84 8.98
CA ASP A 85 8.19 -1.94 9.82
C ASP A 85 9.35 -1.14 9.20
N SER A 86 9.47 -1.14 7.87
CA SER A 86 10.44 -0.27 7.17
C SER A 86 10.08 1.22 7.27
N LEU A 87 8.79 1.58 7.16
CA LEU A 87 8.33 2.97 7.31
C LEU A 87 8.56 3.54 8.72
N ARG A 88 8.70 2.69 9.75
CA ARG A 88 9.00 3.14 11.12
C ARG A 88 10.47 3.43 11.36
N LYS A 89 11.35 2.95 10.48
CA LYS A 89 12.80 3.17 10.58
C LYS A 89 13.26 4.46 9.88
N ILE A 90 12.32 5.14 9.22
CA ILE A 90 12.48 6.45 8.57
C ILE A 90 11.90 7.49 9.52
#